data_AF-A0A7G7MRD0-F1
#
_entry.id   AF-A0A7G7MRD0-F1
#
_cell.length_a   1.000
_cell.length_b   1.000
_cell.length_c   1.000
_cell.angle_alpha   90.00
_cell.angle_beta   90.00
_cell.angle_gamma   90.00
#
_symmetry.space_group_name_H-M   'P 1'
#
loop_
_entity.id
_entity.type
_entity.pdbx_description
1 polymer ?
#
loop_
_entity_poly.entity_id
_entity_poly.type
_entity_poly.pdbx_seq_one_letter_code
_entity_poly.pdbx_strand_id
1 'polypeptide(L)'
;MLALVLLVVDGVLLGAFGVAFAQIYTGGVPVPMGAVLTVLILPWLVLRAGEIDDRPGVAGAPVLAWFVVVGVLAVAGPGGDVLVPLNWQSGALVLGGLAAGLWALQRVVNGEFRG
;
A
#
# COMPACT_ATOMS: atom_id res chain seq x y z
N MET A 1 15.09 7.53 12.92
CA MET A 1 13.93 8.45 12.82
C MET A 1 13.65 8.88 11.38
N LEU A 2 14.58 9.55 10.69
CA LEU A 2 14.37 10.01 9.30
C LEU A 2 13.98 8.88 8.33
N ALA A 3 14.67 7.74 8.38
CA ALA A 3 14.38 6.59 7.52
C ALA A 3 12.94 6.08 7.68
N LEU A 4 12.43 6.01 8.92
CA LEU A 4 11.05 5.61 9.17
C LEU A 4 10.05 6.61 8.56
N VAL A 5 10.31 7.91 8.70
CA VAL A 5 9.48 8.95 8.07
C VAL A 5 9.46 8.78 6.56
N LEU A 6 10.62 8.51 5.94
CA LEU A 6 10.69 8.25 4.50
C LEU A 6 9.86 7.02 4.11
N LEU A 7 9.93 5.92 4.85
CA LEU A 7 9.12 4.72 4.57
C LEU A 7 7.61 4.98 4.69
N VAL A 8 7.20 5.83 5.63
CA VAL A 8 5.79 6.24 5.77
C VAL A 8 5.36 7.13 4.60
N VAL A 9 6.21 8.07 4.20
CA VAL A 9 5.99 8.91 3.00
C VAL A 9 5.93 8.03 1.74
N ASP A 10 6.79 7.03 1.62
CA ASP A 10 6.74 6.06 0.52
C ASP A 10 5.43 5.26 0.54
N GLY A 11 4.90 4.92 1.71
CA GLY A 11 3.56 4.33 1.84
C GLY A 11 2.44 5.25 1.33
N VAL A 12 2.52 6.56 1.64
CA VAL A 12 1.59 7.58 1.11
C VAL A 12 1.70 7.67 -0.41
N LEU A 13 2.92 7.78 -0.94
CA LEU A 13 3.19 7.86 -2.38
C LEU A 13 2.72 6.60 -3.09
N LEU A 14 2.99 5.42 -2.53
CA LEU A 14 2.54 4.14 -3.06
C LEU A 14 1.01 4.05 -3.09
N GLY A 15 0.31 4.60 -2.09
CA GLY A 15 -1.15 4.69 -2.11
C GLY A 15 -1.65 5.56 -3.27
N ALA A 16 -1.09 6.75 -3.41
CA ALA A 16 -1.47 7.69 -4.47
C ALA A 16 -1.18 7.13 -5.87
N PHE A 17 0.03 6.64 -6.12
CA PHE A 17 0.41 6.01 -7.38
C PHE A 17 -0.32 4.69 -7.63
N GLY A 18 -0.56 3.91 -6.58
CA GLY A 18 -1.36 2.69 -6.64
C GLY A 18 -2.76 2.97 -7.18
N VAL A 19 -3.43 4.00 -6.68
CA VAL A 19 -4.74 4.43 -7.20
C VAL A 19 -4.62 4.94 -8.64
N ALA A 20 -3.65 5.82 -8.92
CA ALA A 20 -3.46 6.40 -10.25
C ALA A 20 -3.19 5.34 -11.34
N PHE A 21 -2.45 4.27 -10.99
CA PHE A 21 -2.09 3.20 -11.91
C PHE A 21 -3.03 1.99 -11.85
N ALA A 22 -4.03 1.97 -10.97
CA ALA A 22 -4.97 0.85 -10.88
C ALA A 22 -5.88 0.74 -12.11
N GLN A 23 -6.18 1.88 -12.75
CA GLN A 23 -7.16 1.97 -13.84
C GLN A 23 -6.50 2.16 -15.22
N ILE A 24 -5.25 1.70 -15.40
CA ILE A 24 -4.61 1.70 -16.72
C ILE A 24 -5.29 0.65 -17.61
N TYR A 25 -5.49 1.00 -18.89
CA TYR A 25 -5.98 0.08 -19.92
C TYR A 25 -4.98 0.00 -21.07
N THR A 26 -4.78 -1.20 -21.59
CA THR A 26 -3.99 -1.44 -22.82
C THR A 26 -4.85 -2.21 -23.81
N GLY A 27 -5.16 -1.61 -24.96
CA GLY A 27 -6.02 -2.25 -25.97
C GLY A 27 -7.43 -2.58 -25.46
N GLY A 28 -7.97 -1.78 -24.52
CA GLY A 28 -9.27 -2.03 -23.89
C GLY A 28 -9.25 -3.08 -22.78
N VAL A 29 -8.11 -3.73 -22.53
CA VAL A 29 -7.93 -4.66 -21.42
C VAL A 29 -7.41 -3.93 -20.19
N PRO A 30 -8.07 -4.03 -19.02
CA PRO A 30 -7.57 -3.44 -17.80
C PRO A 30 -6.27 -4.08 -17.31
N VAL A 31 -5.29 -3.25 -16.98
CA VAL A 31 -3.97 -3.66 -16.44
C VAL A 31 -3.82 -3.08 -15.04
N PRO A 32 -3.97 -3.88 -13.97
CA PRO A 32 -4.01 -3.40 -12.59
C PRO A 32 -2.61 -3.11 -12.03
N MET A 33 -1.83 -2.27 -12.71
CA MET A 33 -0.44 -1.97 -12.35
C MET A 33 -0.32 -1.43 -10.92
N GLY A 34 -1.30 -0.64 -10.48
CA GLY A 34 -1.36 -0.16 -9.10
C GLY A 34 -1.39 -1.27 -8.06
N ALA A 35 -2.16 -2.34 -8.32
CA ALA A 35 -2.23 -3.50 -7.44
C ALA A 35 -0.90 -4.27 -7.43
N VAL A 36 -0.29 -4.46 -8.60
CA VAL A 36 1.02 -5.11 -8.73
C VAL A 36 2.09 -4.35 -7.94
N LEU A 37 2.19 -3.05 -8.13
CA LEU A 37 3.14 -2.20 -7.40
C LEU A 37 2.91 -2.28 -5.89
N THR A 38 1.65 -2.20 -5.47
CA THR A 38 1.29 -2.26 -4.04
C THR A 38 1.68 -3.60 -3.42
N VAL A 39 1.32 -4.72 -4.05
CA VAL A 39 1.60 -6.07 -3.55
C VAL A 39 3.10 -6.33 -3.45
N LEU A 40 3.92 -5.74 -4.32
CA LEU A 40 5.37 -5.91 -4.31
C LEU A 40 6.08 -4.98 -3.32
N ILE A 41 5.70 -3.70 -3.29
CA ILE A 41 6.46 -2.66 -2.58
C ILE A 41 5.98 -2.53 -1.13
N LEU A 42 4.67 -2.59 -0.87
CA LEU A 42 4.12 -2.39 0.46
C LEU A 42 4.69 -3.38 1.51
N PRO A 43 4.77 -4.70 1.27
CA PRO A 43 5.39 -5.60 2.24
C PRO A 43 6.87 -5.26 2.49
N TRP A 44 7.60 -4.84 1.46
CA TRP A 44 9.00 -4.43 1.61
C TRP A 44 9.14 -3.21 2.53
N LEU A 45 8.27 -2.20 2.40
CA LEU A 45 8.27 -1.03 3.29
C LEU A 45 8.04 -1.43 4.75
N VAL A 46 7.12 -2.37 5.00
CA VAL A 46 6.79 -2.87 6.33
C VAL A 46 7.98 -3.63 6.94
N LEU A 47 8.60 -4.51 6.17
CA LEU A 47 9.77 -5.26 6.64
C LEU A 47 10.93 -4.32 7.00
N ARG A 48 11.18 -3.29 6.17
CA ARG A 48 12.21 -2.27 6.46
C ARG A 48 11.86 -1.41 7.68
N ALA A 49 10.59 -1.09 7.88
CA ALA A 49 10.16 -0.40 9.09
C ALA A 49 10.39 -1.28 10.33
N GLY A 50 10.10 -2.59 10.23
CA GLY A 50 10.34 -3.58 11.29
C GLY A 50 11.82 -3.82 11.62
N GLU A 51 12.73 -3.64 10.66
CA GLU A 51 14.19 -3.66 10.90
C GLU A 51 14.64 -2.45 11.74
N ILE A 52 13.94 -1.31 11.63
CA ILE A 52 14.26 -0.09 12.40
C ILE A 52 13.63 -0.16 13.80
N ASP A 53 12.37 -0.56 13.90
CA ASP A 53 11.63 -0.71 15.14
C ASP A 53 10.57 -1.82 14.96
N ASP A 54 10.67 -2.86 15.77
CA ASP A 54 9.84 -4.06 15.67
C ASP A 54 8.48 -3.93 16.37
N ARG A 55 8.21 -2.81 17.04
CA ARG A 55 6.89 -2.56 17.61
C ARG A 55 5.85 -2.58 16.49
N PRO A 56 4.77 -3.39 16.61
CA PRO A 56 3.79 -3.55 15.52
C PRO A 56 3.20 -2.22 15.04
N GLY A 57 2.97 -1.27 15.94
CA GLY A 57 2.46 0.06 15.60
C GLY A 57 3.42 0.90 14.76
N VAL A 58 4.74 0.70 14.91
CA VAL A 58 5.77 1.42 14.15
C VAL A 58 6.01 0.72 12.80
N ALA A 59 6.19 -0.60 12.81
CA ALA A 59 6.39 -1.38 11.60
C ALA A 59 5.18 -1.34 10.64
N GLY A 60 3.96 -1.25 11.19
CA GLY A 60 2.72 -1.14 10.41
C GLY A 60 2.42 0.25 9.86
N ALA A 61 3.21 1.28 10.21
CA ALA A 61 2.94 2.66 9.81
C ALA A 61 2.83 2.87 8.28
N PRO A 62 3.67 2.24 7.42
CA PRO A 62 3.52 2.36 5.97
C PRO A 62 2.19 1.81 5.43
N VAL A 63 1.67 0.70 5.99
CA VAL A 63 0.37 0.13 5.61
C VAL A 63 -0.75 1.08 5.97
N LEU A 64 -0.70 1.65 7.18
CA LEU A 64 -1.70 2.61 7.62
C LEU A 64 -1.70 3.86 6.74
N ALA A 65 -0.52 4.41 6.43
CA ALA A 65 -0.38 5.55 5.54
C ALA A 65 -0.96 5.27 4.14
N TRP A 66 -0.57 4.13 3.55
CA TRP A 66 -1.11 3.67 2.27
C TRP A 66 -2.64 3.54 2.32
N PHE A 67 -3.19 2.87 3.35
CA PHE A 67 -4.62 2.62 3.48
C PHE A 67 -5.43 3.91 3.64
N VAL A 68 -4.93 4.86 4.43
CA VAL A 68 -5.54 6.18 4.59
C VAL A 68 -5.59 6.90 3.25
N VAL A 69 -4.50 6.92 2.48
CA VAL A 69 -4.48 7.57 1.16
C VAL A 69 -5.45 6.91 0.19
N VAL A 70 -5.43 5.58 0.08
CA VAL A 70 -6.37 4.85 -0.79
C VAL A 70 -7.81 5.12 -0.37
N GLY A 71 -8.10 5.12 0.95
CA GLY A 71 -9.43 5.39 1.49
C GLY A 71 -9.90 6.82 1.22
N VAL A 72 -9.03 7.81 1.37
CA VAL A 72 -9.33 9.21 1.01
C VAL A 72 -9.64 9.31 -0.48
N LEU A 73 -8.80 8.75 -1.36
CA LEU A 73 -9.02 8.80 -2.80
C LEU A 73 -10.21 7.94 -3.28
N ALA A 74 -10.67 7.00 -2.46
CA ALA A 74 -11.89 6.25 -2.70
C ALA A 74 -13.17 7.06 -2.46
N VAL A 75 -13.11 8.12 -1.64
CA VAL A 75 -14.30 8.94 -1.31
C VAL A 75 -14.20 10.38 -1.81
N ALA A 76 -13.00 10.91 -2.00
CA ALA A 76 -12.76 12.31 -2.36
C ALA A 76 -11.45 12.47 -3.15
N GLY A 77 -11.55 12.50 -4.47
CA GLY A 77 -10.44 12.87 -5.36
C GLY A 77 -10.29 14.39 -5.53
N PRO A 78 -9.13 14.88 -6.01
CA PRO A 78 -8.85 16.32 -6.17
C PRO A 78 -9.81 17.08 -7.10
N GLY A 79 -10.58 16.38 -7.94
CA GLY A 79 -11.63 16.95 -8.80
C GLY A 79 -13.05 16.73 -8.30
N GLY A 80 -13.24 16.17 -7.10
CA GLY A 80 -14.53 15.68 -6.61
C GLY A 80 -14.89 14.27 -7.10
N ASP A 81 -14.01 13.64 -7.88
CA ASP A 81 -14.23 12.31 -8.45
C ASP A 81 -13.85 11.19 -7.47
N VAL A 82 -14.49 10.03 -7.61
CA VAL A 82 -14.09 8.78 -6.95
C VAL A 82 -13.02 8.11 -7.79
N LEU A 83 -11.80 8.00 -7.25
CA LEU A 83 -10.66 7.41 -7.98
C LEU A 83 -10.52 5.90 -7.77
N VAL A 84 -11.29 5.33 -6.85
CA VAL A 84 -11.34 3.89 -6.55
C VAL A 84 -12.75 3.35 -6.88
N PRO A 85 -13.08 3.18 -8.17
CA PRO A 85 -14.39 2.66 -8.56
C PRO A 85 -14.61 1.22 -8.09
N LEU A 86 -15.86 0.82 -7.91
CA LEU A 86 -16.20 -0.56 -7.52
C LEU A 86 -16.04 -1.52 -8.70
N ASN A 87 -14.78 -1.89 -9.00
CA ASN A 87 -14.41 -2.86 -10.01
C ASN A 87 -13.31 -3.80 -9.49
N TRP A 88 -12.97 -4.80 -10.30
CA TRP A 88 -12.03 -5.84 -9.87
C TRP A 88 -10.61 -5.29 -9.70
N GLN A 89 -10.20 -4.25 -10.44
CA GLN A 89 -8.87 -3.63 -10.29
C GLN A 89 -8.72 -2.93 -8.95
N SER A 90 -9.75 -2.18 -8.52
CA SER A 90 -9.80 -1.57 -7.20
C SER A 90 -9.86 -2.62 -6.10
N GLY A 91 -10.64 -3.68 -6.31
CA GLY A 91 -10.66 -4.84 -5.40
C GLY A 91 -9.28 -5.47 -5.26
N ALA A 92 -8.56 -5.68 -6.37
CA ALA A 92 -7.21 -6.21 -6.38
C ALA A 92 -6.20 -5.27 -5.68
N LEU A 93 -6.32 -3.96 -5.88
CA LEU A 93 -5.48 -2.96 -5.20
C LEU A 93 -5.68 -3.02 -3.69
N VAL A 94 -6.92 -2.93 -3.23
CA VAL A 94 -7.25 -2.83 -1.79
C VAL A 94 -6.98 -4.16 -1.08
N LEU A 95 -7.55 -5.25 -1.59
CA LEU A 95 -7.42 -6.56 -0.96
C LEU A 95 -5.99 -7.09 -1.09
N GLY A 96 -5.35 -6.92 -2.24
CA GLY A 96 -3.97 -7.31 -2.46
C GLY A 96 -2.99 -6.53 -1.58
N GLY A 97 -3.17 -5.21 -1.50
CA GLY A 97 -2.34 -4.36 -0.64
C GLY A 97 -2.50 -4.69 0.85
N LEU A 98 -3.74 -4.84 1.33
CA LEU A 98 -3.99 -5.26 2.72
C LEU A 98 -3.40 -6.64 3.00
N ALA A 99 -3.63 -7.62 2.14
CA ALA A 99 -3.10 -8.97 2.32
C ALA A 99 -1.57 -8.98 2.37
N ALA A 100 -0.90 -8.32 1.43
CA ALA A 100 0.56 -8.26 1.37
C ALA A 100 1.16 -7.48 2.55
N GLY A 101 0.60 -6.31 2.87
CA GLY A 101 1.05 -5.47 3.97
C GLY A 101 0.88 -6.12 5.34
N LEU A 102 -0.28 -6.74 5.59
CA LEU A 102 -0.55 -7.44 6.85
C LEU A 102 0.27 -8.72 6.98
N TRP A 103 0.51 -9.44 5.88
CA TRP A 103 1.42 -10.59 5.87
C TRP A 103 2.84 -10.20 6.27
N ALA A 104 3.36 -9.09 5.74
CA ALA A 104 4.67 -8.58 6.13
C ALA A 104 4.69 -8.11 7.58
N LEU A 105 3.63 -7.46 8.06
CA LEU A 105 3.53 -7.04 9.45
C LEU A 105 3.50 -8.25 10.39
N GLN A 106 2.76 -9.31 10.04
CA GLN A 106 2.72 -10.55 10.80
C GLN A 106 4.11 -11.18 10.91
N ARG A 107 4.91 -11.18 9.83
CA ARG A 107 6.31 -11.62 9.85
C ARG A 107 7.13 -10.81 10.85
N VAL A 108 6.91 -9.49 10.92
CA VAL A 108 7.59 -8.62 11.88
C VAL A 108 7.22 -8.98 13.31
N VAL A 109 5.92 -9.13 13.60
CA VAL A 109 5.43 -9.49 14.93
C VAL A 109 5.95 -10.86 15.38
N ASN A 110 6.03 -11.82 14.46
CA ASN A 110 6.53 -13.17 14.76
C ASN A 110 8.07 -13.24 14.83
N GLY A 111 8.79 -12.17 14.46
CA GLY A 111 10.26 -12.14 14.43
C GLY A 111 10.90 -12.95 13.30
N GLU A 112 10.12 -13.43 12.32
CA GLU A 112 10.53 -14.37 11.27
C GLU A 112 11.43 -13.75 10.18
N PHE A 113 11.65 -12.44 10.21
CA PHE A 113 12.39 -11.66 9.22
C PHE A 113 13.84 -11.36 9.63
N ARG A 114 14.25 -11.76 10.84
CA ARG A 114 15.59 -11.54 11.41
C ARG A 114 16.59 -12.69 11.15
N GLY A 115 16.24 -13.64 10.28
CA GLY A 115 17.04 -14.83 9.94
C GLY A 115 18.08 -14.59 8.85
#